data_AF-A0A354BPM3-F1
#
_entry.id   AF-A0A354BPM3-F1
#
_cell.length_a   1.000
_cell.length_b   1.000
_cell.length_c   1.000
_cell.angle_alpha   90.00
_cell.angle_beta   90.00
_cell.angle_gamma   90.00
#
_symmetry.space_group_name_H-M   'P 1'
#
loop_
_entity.id
_entity.type
_entity.pdbx_description
1 polymer ?
#
loop_
_entity_poly.entity_id
_entity_poly.type
_entity_poly.pdbx_seq_one_letter_code
_entity_poly.pdbx_strand_id
1 'polypeptide(L)'
;MWLYAHGRALAARGHLKAADATLVQLRAIAQDSRVRSLRLEFNNSGAVLDIAVEVLAGHIVAAKGDLPRAISHLREAVRLEDALVYGEPPEWTVPVREELGVLLLKAGRSDEAEQVFREDLKRFPNNPWAQQGLTDALRVQNGEMKAKWRDGLDPFMYAQPEVAWLRLISSQS
;
A
#
# COMPACT_ATOMS: atom_id res chain seq x y z
N MET A 1 7.15 4.68 12.11
CA MET A 1 6.36 3.52 11.65
C MET A 1 5.08 3.25 12.43
N TRP A 2 5.04 3.31 13.76
CA TRP A 2 3.77 3.13 14.52
C TRP A 2 2.64 4.06 14.07
N LEU A 3 2.90 5.37 13.93
CA LEU A 3 1.91 6.34 13.45
C LEU A 3 1.38 5.98 12.05
N TYR A 4 2.24 5.50 11.15
CA TYR A 4 1.83 5.07 9.83
C TYR A 4 0.83 3.90 9.89
N ALA A 5 1.18 2.83 10.63
CA ALA A 5 0.30 1.67 10.79
C ALA A 5 -1.02 2.04 11.51
N HIS A 6 -0.94 2.87 12.55
CA HIS A 6 -2.10 3.35 13.29
C HIS A 6 -3.03 4.20 12.41
N GLY A 7 -2.47 5.15 11.65
CA GLY A 7 -3.23 5.99 10.72
C GLY A 7 -3.93 5.17 9.64
N ARG A 8 -3.25 4.14 9.10
CA ARG A 8 -3.86 3.22 8.14
C ARG A 8 -5.05 2.47 8.75
N ALA A 9 -4.88 1.93 9.95
CA ALA A 9 -5.97 1.25 10.66
C ALA A 9 -7.16 2.19 10.95
N LEU A 10 -6.90 3.44 11.31
CA LEU A 10 -7.95 4.44 11.51
C LEU A 10 -8.70 4.76 10.20
N ALA A 11 -7.97 4.94 9.10
CA ALA A 11 -8.56 5.20 7.78
C ALA A 11 -9.45 4.04 7.32
N ALA A 12 -8.97 2.80 7.44
CA ALA A 12 -9.71 1.59 7.09
C ALA A 12 -11.02 1.42 7.89
N ARG A 13 -11.05 1.88 9.14
CA ARG A 13 -12.23 1.84 10.02
C ARG A 13 -13.14 3.07 9.90
N GLY A 14 -12.85 3.99 8.99
CA GLY A 14 -13.63 5.21 8.79
C GLY A 14 -13.43 6.28 9.88
N HIS A 15 -12.44 6.14 10.76
CA HIS A 15 -12.10 7.14 11.78
C HIS A 15 -11.27 8.29 11.17
N LEU A 16 -11.82 8.94 10.14
CA LEU A 16 -11.08 9.84 9.24
C LEU A 16 -10.45 11.05 9.95
N LYS A 17 -11.16 11.65 10.91
CA LYS A 17 -10.62 12.77 11.71
C LYS A 17 -9.38 12.37 12.52
N ALA A 18 -9.40 11.18 13.10
CA ALA A 18 -8.26 10.66 13.85
C ALA A 18 -7.11 10.30 12.90
N ALA A 19 -7.41 9.70 11.74
CA ALA A 19 -6.42 9.39 10.73
C ALA A 19 -5.72 10.66 10.20
N ASP A 20 -6.46 11.74 9.95
CA ASP A 20 -5.90 13.05 9.57
C ASP A 20 -4.96 13.58 10.66
N ALA A 21 -5.35 13.51 11.93
CA ALA A 21 -4.50 13.92 13.04
C ALA A 21 -3.21 13.08 13.13
N THR A 22 -3.30 11.77 12.91
CA THR A 22 -2.13 10.88 12.85
C THR A 22 -1.22 11.23 11.66
N LEU A 23 -1.77 11.56 10.49
CA LEU A 23 -0.99 11.99 9.33
C LEU A 23 -0.23 13.29 9.62
N VAL A 24 -0.83 14.25 10.34
CA VAL A 24 -0.14 15.47 10.77
C VAL A 24 1.06 15.14 11.67
N GLN A 25 0.88 14.25 12.65
CA GLN A 25 1.98 13.82 13.52
C GLN A 25 3.08 13.09 12.74
N LEU A 26 2.71 12.21 11.80
CA LEU A 26 3.67 11.51 10.96
C LEU A 26 4.48 12.49 10.11
N ARG A 27 3.83 13.49 9.51
CA ARG A 27 4.51 14.55 8.75
C ARG A 27 5.48 15.35 9.61
N ALA A 28 5.09 15.72 10.84
CA ALA A 28 5.98 16.44 11.74
C ALA A 28 7.25 15.64 12.05
N ILE A 29 7.12 14.34 12.35
CA ILE A 29 8.27 13.46 12.56
C ILE A 29 9.10 13.28 11.30
N ALA A 30 8.45 13.11 10.14
CA ALA A 30 9.12 12.99 8.85
C ALA A 30 9.90 14.25 8.49
N GLN A 31 9.57 15.43 9.02
CA GLN A 31 10.29 16.69 8.78
C GLN A 31 11.37 17.01 9.83
N ASP A 32 11.44 16.27 10.95
CA ASP A 32 12.50 16.46 11.95
C ASP A 32 13.86 16.05 11.37
N SER A 33 14.79 17.00 11.26
CA SER A 33 16.10 16.78 10.66
C SER A 33 16.89 15.66 11.33
N ARG A 34 16.73 15.48 12.66
CA ARG A 34 17.41 14.44 13.43
C ARG A 34 16.89 13.06 13.08
N VAL A 35 15.61 12.95 12.75
CA VAL A 35 14.99 11.70 12.31
C VAL A 35 15.36 11.45 10.85
N ARG A 36 15.15 12.44 9.97
CA ARG A 36 15.41 12.32 8.53
C ARG A 36 16.82 11.82 8.21
N SER A 37 17.82 12.28 8.95
CA SER A 37 19.23 11.93 8.72
C SER A 37 19.63 10.54 9.25
N LEU A 38 18.76 9.84 9.99
CA LEU A 38 19.09 8.51 10.52
C LEU A 38 19.38 7.55 9.37
N ARG A 39 20.54 6.89 9.46
CA ARG A 39 21.01 5.93 8.47
C ARG A 39 20.31 4.59 8.70
N LEU A 40 19.64 4.10 7.67
CA LEU A 40 19.24 2.69 7.54
C LEU A 40 20.34 1.94 6.79
N GLU A 41 20.14 0.66 6.50
CA GLU A 41 21.14 -0.17 5.83
C GLU A 41 21.53 0.39 4.46
N PHE A 42 20.54 0.76 3.64
CA PHE A 42 20.71 1.21 2.27
C PHE A 42 20.31 2.66 2.06
N ASN A 43 19.26 3.16 2.75
CA ASN A 43 18.78 4.55 2.61
C ASN A 43 18.85 5.34 3.92
N ASN A 44 18.24 6.52 3.93
CA ASN A 44 18.01 7.31 5.13
C ASN A 44 16.54 7.18 5.53
N SER A 45 16.26 7.34 6.83
CA SER A 45 14.90 7.17 7.34
C SER A 45 13.93 8.19 6.76
N GLY A 46 14.41 9.39 6.39
CA GLY A 46 13.61 10.42 5.73
C GLY A 46 12.96 9.93 4.43
N ALA A 47 13.72 9.25 3.57
CA ALA A 47 13.22 8.70 2.31
C ALA A 47 12.10 7.66 2.54
N VAL A 48 12.26 6.78 3.53
CA VAL A 48 11.24 5.79 3.88
C VAL A 48 10.00 6.44 4.52
N LEU A 49 10.20 7.49 5.32
CA LEU A 49 9.10 8.24 5.93
C LEU A 49 8.32 9.07 4.92
N ASP A 50 8.97 9.58 3.88
CA ASP A 50 8.30 10.30 2.79
C ASP A 50 7.32 9.36 2.04
N ILE A 51 7.73 8.10 1.79
CA ILE A 51 6.83 7.07 1.26
C ILE A 51 5.66 6.81 2.22
N ALA A 52 5.94 6.65 3.52
CA ALA A 52 4.91 6.40 4.54
C ALA A 52 3.86 7.53 4.61
N VAL A 53 4.29 8.79 4.45
CA VAL A 53 3.41 9.96 4.44
C VAL A 53 2.48 9.92 3.22
N GLU A 54 3.02 9.68 2.03
CA GLU A 54 2.25 9.65 0.80
C GLU A 54 1.28 8.46 0.75
N VAL A 55 1.73 7.27 1.16
CA VAL A 55 0.86 6.09 1.26
C VAL A 55 -0.29 6.36 2.23
N LEU A 56 -0.01 6.83 3.45
CA LEU A 56 -1.07 7.13 4.42
C LEU A 56 -2.04 8.22 3.91
N ALA A 57 -1.54 9.27 3.28
CA ALA A 57 -2.37 10.31 2.70
C ALA A 57 -3.30 9.74 1.61
N GLY A 58 -2.78 8.88 0.73
CA GLY A 58 -3.56 8.17 -0.29
C GLY A 58 -4.70 7.36 0.32
N HIS A 59 -4.42 6.54 1.33
CA HIS A 59 -5.43 5.74 2.03
C HIS A 59 -6.53 6.58 2.69
N ILE A 60 -6.15 7.66 3.38
CA ILE A 60 -7.12 8.57 4.02
C ILE A 60 -8.04 9.23 2.98
N VAL A 61 -7.46 9.70 1.88
CA VAL A 61 -8.18 10.37 0.81
C VAL A 61 -9.11 9.40 0.07
N ALA A 62 -8.66 8.17 -0.16
CA ALA A 62 -9.51 7.14 -0.75
C ALA A 62 -10.65 6.72 0.18
N ALA A 63 -10.41 6.65 1.49
CA ALA A 63 -11.45 6.39 2.48
C ALA A 63 -12.49 7.53 2.57
N LYS A 64 -12.14 8.74 2.12
CA LYS A 64 -13.06 9.88 1.90
C LYS A 64 -13.81 9.80 0.56
N GLY A 65 -13.52 8.82 -0.29
CA GLY A 65 -14.14 8.63 -1.60
C GLY A 65 -13.44 9.35 -2.76
N ASP A 66 -12.35 10.08 -2.52
CA ASP A 66 -11.63 10.81 -3.56
C ASP A 66 -10.54 9.92 -4.19
N LEU A 67 -10.95 9.00 -5.06
CA LEU A 67 -10.02 8.10 -5.75
C LEU A 67 -8.99 8.84 -6.61
N PRO A 68 -9.33 9.92 -7.36
CA PRO A 68 -8.34 10.65 -8.15
C PRO A 68 -7.18 11.20 -7.32
N ARG A 69 -7.45 11.85 -6.18
CA ARG A 69 -6.38 12.35 -5.30
C ARG A 69 -5.63 11.23 -4.60
N ALA A 70 -6.30 10.15 -4.22
CA ALA A 70 -5.63 9.00 -3.63
C ALA A 70 -4.63 8.35 -4.59
N ILE A 71 -5.01 8.20 -5.87
CA ILE A 71 -4.12 7.70 -6.93
C ILE A 71 -2.91 8.64 -7.11
N SER A 72 -3.11 9.96 -7.02
CA SER A 72 -1.99 10.92 -7.09
C SER A 72 -0.98 10.71 -5.96
N HIS A 73 -1.44 10.49 -4.73
CA HIS A 73 -0.58 10.20 -3.59
C HIS A 73 0.18 8.88 -3.78
N LEU A 74 -0.50 7.80 -4.22
CA LEU A 74 0.19 6.53 -4.44
C LEU A 74 1.18 6.57 -5.61
N ARG A 75 0.94 7.39 -6.65
CA ARG A 75 1.93 7.62 -7.71
C ARG A 75 3.19 8.30 -7.19
N GLU A 76 3.04 9.29 -6.31
CA GLU A 76 4.19 9.94 -5.69
C GLU A 76 4.94 8.97 -4.76
N ALA A 77 4.22 8.16 -3.99
CA ALA A 77 4.82 7.11 -3.18
C ALA A 77 5.59 6.08 -4.03
N VAL A 78 5.08 5.67 -5.19
CA VAL A 78 5.82 4.82 -6.15
C VAL A 78 7.09 5.52 -6.63
N ARG A 79 7.01 6.81 -7.00
CA ARG A 79 8.19 7.58 -7.44
C ARG A 79 9.26 7.67 -6.34
N LEU A 80 8.85 7.81 -5.09
CA LEU A 80 9.75 7.84 -3.93
C LEU A 80 10.35 6.45 -3.66
N GLU A 81 9.57 5.39 -3.77
CA GLU A 81 10.02 4.00 -3.63
C GLU A 81 11.02 3.61 -4.73
N ASP A 82 10.76 3.99 -5.99
CA ASP A 82 11.67 3.76 -7.12
C ASP A 82 13.02 4.48 -6.95
N ALA A 83 13.04 5.59 -6.20
CA ALA A 83 14.25 6.36 -5.92
C ALA A 83 15.10 5.80 -4.77
N LEU A 84 14.60 4.80 -4.03
CA LEU A 84 15.38 4.14 -3.00
C LEU A 84 16.50 3.31 -3.62
N VAL A 85 17.66 3.31 -2.96
CA VAL A 85 18.68 2.29 -3.17
C VAL A 85 18.08 0.96 -2.73
N TYR A 86 17.98 0.03 -3.68
CA TYR A 86 17.44 -1.29 -3.40
C TYR A 86 18.42 -2.14 -2.58
N GLY A 87 17.87 -2.86 -1.61
CA GLY A 87 18.55 -3.88 -0.83
C GLY A 87 17.59 -5.01 -0.50
N GLU A 88 18.15 -6.16 -0.12
CA GLU A 88 17.39 -7.37 0.22
C GLU A 88 17.62 -7.74 1.69
N PRO A 89 16.60 -7.62 2.56
CA PRO A 89 15.20 -7.24 2.26
C PRO A 89 15.03 -5.74 1.97
N PRO A 90 13.99 -5.33 1.22
CA PRO A 90 13.72 -3.93 0.97
C PRO A 90 13.28 -3.21 2.26
N GLU A 91 13.78 -1.99 2.46
CA GLU A 91 13.45 -1.16 3.62
C GLU A 91 11.97 -0.72 3.62
N TRP A 92 11.32 -0.73 2.46
CA TRP A 92 9.87 -0.63 2.30
C TRP A 92 9.31 -1.98 1.85
N THR A 93 8.52 -2.63 2.71
CA THR A 93 8.23 -4.08 2.58
C THR A 93 7.01 -4.42 1.71
N VAL A 94 6.06 -3.50 1.55
CA VAL A 94 4.84 -3.72 0.74
C VAL A 94 4.92 -2.83 -0.49
N PRO A 95 5.22 -3.35 -1.69
CA PRO A 95 5.39 -2.53 -2.88
C PRO A 95 4.22 -1.58 -3.10
N VAL A 96 4.48 -0.29 -3.25
CA VAL A 96 3.41 0.71 -3.39
C VAL A 96 2.62 0.48 -4.67
N ARG A 97 3.26 -0.10 -5.70
CA ARG A 97 2.61 -0.45 -6.96
C ARG A 97 1.43 -1.40 -6.78
N GLU A 98 1.49 -2.34 -5.83
CA GLU A 98 0.37 -3.22 -5.54
C GLU A 98 -0.86 -2.41 -5.10
N GLU A 99 -0.69 -1.52 -4.13
CA GLU A 99 -1.78 -0.67 -3.61
C GLU A 99 -2.30 0.31 -4.68
N LEU A 100 -1.41 0.86 -5.51
CA LEU A 100 -1.77 1.70 -6.65
C LEU A 100 -2.61 0.95 -7.67
N GLY A 101 -2.23 -0.29 -8.02
CA GLY A 101 -2.98 -1.13 -8.95
C GLY A 101 -4.40 -1.41 -8.46
N VAL A 102 -4.56 -1.73 -7.17
CA VAL A 102 -5.88 -1.93 -6.54
C VAL A 102 -6.73 -0.66 -6.62
N LEU A 103 -6.15 0.51 -6.32
CA LEU A 103 -6.85 1.79 -6.42
C LEU A 103 -7.28 2.14 -7.85
N LEU A 104 -6.41 1.84 -8.83
CA LEU A 104 -6.72 2.05 -10.25
C LEU A 104 -7.88 1.16 -10.69
N LEU A 105 -7.90 -0.11 -10.29
CA LEU A 105 -9.03 -1.00 -10.57
C LEU A 105 -10.32 -0.50 -9.90
N LYS A 106 -10.26 -0.01 -8.66
CA LYS A 106 -11.40 0.61 -7.97
C LYS A 106 -11.93 1.84 -8.72
N ALA A 107 -11.04 2.61 -9.35
CA ALA A 107 -11.39 3.76 -10.16
C ALA A 107 -11.84 3.41 -11.60
N GLY A 108 -11.94 2.12 -11.95
CA GLY A 108 -12.30 1.67 -13.30
C GLY A 108 -11.20 1.87 -14.34
N ARG A 109 -9.95 2.05 -13.92
CA ARG A 109 -8.78 2.32 -14.76
C ARG A 109 -7.94 1.05 -14.94
N SER A 110 -8.57 0.00 -15.48
CA SER A 110 -7.97 -1.34 -15.61
C SER A 110 -6.68 -1.36 -16.44
N ASP A 111 -6.61 -0.55 -17.50
CA ASP A 111 -5.44 -0.51 -18.38
C ASP A 111 -4.20 0.03 -17.66
N GLU A 112 -4.39 1.03 -16.80
CA GLU A 112 -3.31 1.58 -15.98
C GLU A 112 -2.95 0.64 -14.83
N ALA A 113 -3.94 -0.06 -14.25
CA ALA A 113 -3.69 -1.06 -13.22
C ALA A 113 -2.82 -2.22 -13.75
N GLU A 114 -3.14 -2.74 -14.94
CA GLU A 114 -2.33 -3.75 -15.62
C GLU A 114 -0.86 -3.30 -15.74
N GLN A 115 -0.62 -2.08 -16.23
CA GLN A 115 0.72 -1.55 -16.40
C GLN A 115 1.49 -1.51 -15.07
N VAL A 116 0.83 -1.05 -14.00
CA VAL A 116 1.43 -0.97 -12.66
C VAL A 116 1.77 -2.36 -12.12
N PHE A 117 0.88 -3.35 -12.25
CA PHE A 117 1.16 -4.73 -11.81
C PHE A 117 2.26 -5.39 -12.64
N ARG A 118 2.30 -5.16 -13.96
CA ARG A 118 3.40 -5.67 -14.79
C ARG A 118 4.74 -5.07 -14.39
N GLU A 119 4.77 -3.79 -14.03
CA GLU A 119 6.00 -3.15 -13.55
C GLU A 119 6.43 -3.71 -12.20
N ASP A 120 5.50 -3.95 -11.29
CA ASP A 120 5.79 -4.62 -10.01
C ASP A 120 6.42 -6.00 -10.24
N LEU A 121 5.84 -6.81 -11.14
CA LEU A 121 6.33 -8.15 -11.47
C LEU A 121 7.68 -8.18 -12.19
N LYS A 122 8.14 -7.07 -12.78
CA LYS A 122 9.53 -7.00 -13.28
C LYS A 122 10.53 -6.97 -12.13
N ARG A 123 10.17 -6.28 -11.03
CA ARG A 123 11.01 -6.15 -9.84
C ARG A 123 10.85 -7.32 -8.88
N PHE A 124 9.62 -7.81 -8.72
CA PHE A 124 9.26 -8.92 -7.85
C PHE A 124 8.48 -9.99 -8.64
N PRO A 125 9.16 -10.82 -9.47
CA PRO A 125 8.48 -11.78 -10.37
C PRO A 125 7.55 -12.78 -9.68
N ASN A 126 7.81 -13.05 -8.40
CA ASN A 126 7.06 -13.99 -7.58
C ASN A 126 6.10 -13.31 -6.60
N ASN A 127 5.74 -12.02 -6.80
CA ASN A 127 4.73 -11.36 -5.97
C ASN A 127 3.32 -11.90 -6.30
N PRO A 128 2.71 -12.73 -5.43
CA PRO A 128 1.40 -13.33 -5.72
C PRO A 128 0.29 -12.27 -5.82
N TRP A 129 0.43 -11.14 -5.13
CA TRP A 129 -0.58 -10.08 -5.14
C TRP A 129 -0.60 -9.32 -6.46
N ALA A 130 0.58 -9.00 -7.00
CA ALA A 130 0.66 -8.39 -8.32
C ALA A 130 0.24 -9.34 -9.44
N GLN A 131 0.50 -10.65 -9.32
CA GLN A 131 -0.01 -11.67 -10.25
C GLN A 131 -1.55 -11.74 -10.24
N GLN A 132 -2.15 -11.74 -9.05
CA GLN A 132 -3.60 -11.71 -8.90
C GLN A 132 -4.19 -10.40 -9.44
N GLY A 133 -3.61 -9.26 -9.08
CA GLY A 133 -4.05 -7.95 -9.56
C GLY A 133 -3.96 -7.80 -11.08
N LEU A 134 -2.91 -8.34 -11.70
CA LEU A 134 -2.80 -8.40 -13.16
C LEU A 134 -3.91 -9.26 -13.77
N THR A 135 -4.19 -10.42 -13.20
CA THR A 135 -5.28 -11.29 -13.64
C THR A 135 -6.62 -10.56 -13.55
N ASP A 136 -6.87 -9.87 -12.45
CA ASP A 136 -8.09 -9.10 -12.23
C ASP A 136 -8.24 -7.95 -13.21
N ALA A 137 -7.15 -7.22 -13.52
CA ALA A 137 -7.14 -6.17 -14.52
C ALA A 137 -7.55 -6.68 -15.91
N LEU A 138 -6.96 -7.80 -16.35
CA LEU A 138 -7.25 -8.40 -17.65
C LEU A 138 -8.70 -8.92 -17.74
N ARG A 139 -9.22 -9.53 -16.67
CA ARG A 139 -10.62 -9.99 -16.64
C ARG A 139 -11.62 -8.84 -16.70
N VAL A 140 -11.29 -7.68 -16.13
CA VAL A 140 -12.12 -6.47 -16.26
C VAL A 140 -12.11 -5.97 -17.71
N GLN A 141 -10.94 -5.90 -18.34
CA GLN A 141 -10.81 -5.46 -19.74
C GLN A 141 -11.58 -6.38 -20.70
N ASN A 142 -11.52 -7.69 -20.48
CA ASN A 142 -12.22 -8.69 -21.30
C ASN A 142 -13.73 -8.77 -21.03
N GLY A 143 -14.26 -8.00 -20.06
CA GLY A 143 -15.67 -8.05 -19.67
C GLY A 143 -16.08 -9.31 -18.91
N GLU A 144 -15.14 -10.16 -18.54
CA GLU A 144 -15.34 -11.39 -17.76
C GLU A 144 -15.61 -11.11 -16.27
N MET A 145 -15.18 -9.94 -15.82
CA MET A 145 -15.40 -9.47 -14.46
C MET A 145 -15.88 -8.01 -14.50
N LYS A 146 -16.99 -7.71 -13.81
CA LYS A 146 -17.31 -6.31 -13.51
C LYS A 146 -16.32 -5.83 -12.45
N ALA A 147 -15.77 -4.63 -12.60
CA ALA A 147 -15.01 -3.98 -11.54
C ALA A 147 -15.88 -3.84 -10.28
N LYS A 148 -15.83 -4.83 -9.40
CA LYS A 148 -16.62 -4.91 -8.18
C LYS A 148 -15.65 -4.93 -7.01
N TRP A 149 -15.31 -3.75 -6.55
CA TRP A 149 -14.41 -3.56 -5.41
C TRP A 149 -15.26 -3.30 -4.17
N ARG A 150 -15.12 -4.14 -3.13
CA ARG A 150 -15.80 -3.91 -1.84
C ARG A 150 -15.28 -2.61 -1.24
N ASP A 151 -16.18 -1.85 -0.60
CA ASP A 151 -15.78 -0.71 0.22
C ASP A 151 -14.87 -1.17 1.36
N GLY A 152 -13.74 -0.47 1.51
CA GLY A 152 -12.61 -0.87 2.35
C GLY A 152 -11.37 -1.15 1.50
N LEU A 153 -10.51 -0.15 1.36
CA LEU A 153 -9.11 -0.40 0.97
C LEU A 153 -8.42 -1.00 2.17
N ASP A 154 -8.66 -2.28 2.38
CA ASP A 154 -7.89 -3.01 3.36
C ASP A 154 -6.92 -3.98 2.66
N PRO A 155 -5.72 -3.49 2.26
CA PRO A 155 -4.63 -4.40 1.92
C PRO A 155 -4.30 -5.37 3.06
N PHE A 156 -4.75 -5.14 4.31
CA PHE A 156 -4.52 -6.04 5.44
C PHE A 156 -5.46 -7.25 5.51
N MET A 157 -6.47 -7.39 4.65
CA MET A 157 -7.22 -8.66 4.55
C MET A 157 -6.36 -9.83 4.04
N TYR A 158 -5.12 -9.56 3.62
CA TYR A 158 -4.17 -10.55 3.12
C TYR A 158 -2.97 -10.81 4.04
N ALA A 159 -2.98 -10.27 5.27
CA ALA A 159 -2.08 -10.75 6.32
C ALA A 159 -2.63 -12.08 6.88
N GLN A 160 -1.98 -13.19 6.49
CA GLN A 160 -2.05 -14.60 6.96
C GLN A 160 -2.85 -15.60 6.08
N PRO A 161 -2.17 -16.46 5.30
CA PRO A 161 -2.63 -17.84 5.06
C PRO A 161 -2.49 -18.73 6.31
N GLU A 162 -1.84 -18.28 7.39
CA GLU A 162 -1.45 -19.14 8.53
C GLU A 162 -2.35 -19.06 9.78
N VAL A 163 -3.67 -19.18 9.61
CA VAL A 163 -4.54 -19.66 10.73
C VAL A 163 -5.10 -21.06 10.50
N ALA A 164 -4.62 -21.77 9.47
CA ALA A 164 -4.83 -23.21 9.33
C ALA A 164 -3.99 -24.05 10.31
N TRP A 165 -2.83 -23.56 10.78
CA TRP A 165 -1.96 -24.33 11.68
C TRP A 165 -2.43 -24.33 13.14
N LEU A 166 -3.10 -23.27 13.61
CA LEU A 166 -3.63 -23.23 14.98
C LEU A 166 -4.86 -24.13 15.19
N ARG A 167 -5.51 -24.63 14.12
CA ARG A 167 -6.55 -25.67 14.23
C ARG A 167 -6.01 -27.09 14.34
N LEU A 168 -4.73 -27.32 14.03
CA LEU A 168 -4.07 -28.62 14.14
C LEU A 168 -3.44 -28.88 15.52
N ILE A 169 -3.27 -27.85 16.34
CA ILE A 169 -2.67 -27.96 17.69
C ILE A 169 -3.76 -27.99 18.78
N SER A 170 -4.94 -27.41 18.53
CA SER A 170 -6.07 -27.43 19.47
C SER A 170 -7.02 -28.62 19.29
N SER A 171 -6.63 -29.67 18.54
CA SER A 171 -7.38 -30.93 18.45
C SER A 171 -6.65 -32.11 19.09
N GLN A 172 -5.62 -31.84 19.91
CA GLN A 172 -4.92 -32.84 20.74
C GLN A 172 -4.81 -32.40 22.21
N SER A 173 -5.88 -31.82 22.75
CA SER A 173 -6.07 -31.63 24.19
C SER A 173 -7.48 -32.04 24.59
#